data_AF-A0A951UI83-F1
#
_entry.id   AF-A0A951UI83-F1
#
_cell.length_a   1.000
_cell.length_b   1.000
_cell.length_c   1.000
_cell.angle_alpha   90.00
_cell.angle_beta   90.00
_cell.angle_gamma   90.00
#
_symmetry.space_group_name_H-M   'P 1'
#
loop_
_entity.id
_entity.type
_entity.pdbx_description
1 polymer ?
#
loop_
_entity_poly.entity_id
_entity_poly.type
_entity_poly.pdbx_seq_one_letter_code
_entity_poly.pdbx_strand_id
1 'polypeptide(L)'
;MFKRKLPKSRSTSSVVLEPEVAIAVIGHFSAVADDQGLSRTEKYVLSEMLASISQFEKFSQKDFEKLTSKVYGLLEKTKREDLFEQAIASLLDTDNREAAYITALLVVGIDDEVPKTEQNYISKLQEALKISDKRAQEIIDGIFAEDGEEEYG
;
A
#
# COMPACT_ATOMS: atom_id res chain seq x y z
N MET A 1 53.76 0.46 -10.84
CA MET A 1 52.91 -0.57 -10.22
C MET A 1 51.55 0.03 -9.90
N PHE A 2 50.50 -0.40 -10.62
CA PHE A 2 49.13 0.05 -10.40
C PHE A 2 48.51 -0.72 -9.22
N LYS A 3 48.21 -0.05 -8.10
CA LYS A 3 47.34 -0.61 -7.06
C LYS A 3 45.89 -0.27 -7.41
N ARG A 4 45.15 -1.29 -7.87
CA ARG A 4 43.71 -1.22 -8.18
C ARG A 4 42.94 -0.81 -6.92
N LYS A 5 42.10 0.21 -7.06
CA LYS A 5 41.10 0.61 -6.04
C LYS A 5 40.03 -0.47 -5.96
N LEU A 6 39.74 -0.94 -4.75
CA LEU A 6 38.55 -1.74 -4.46
C LEU A 6 37.32 -0.87 -4.74
N PRO A 7 36.30 -1.39 -5.46
CA PRO A 7 35.03 -0.69 -5.56
C PRO A 7 34.40 -0.68 -4.17
N LYS A 8 34.31 0.51 -3.57
CA LYS A 8 33.47 0.72 -2.39
C LYS A 8 32.04 0.33 -2.80
N SER A 9 31.48 -0.58 -2.00
CA SER A 9 30.08 -0.93 -1.83
C SER A 9 29.11 -0.20 -2.77
N ARG A 10 28.33 -0.98 -3.55
CA ARG A 10 27.08 -0.50 -4.13
C ARG A 10 26.27 0.14 -3.01
N SER A 11 26.23 1.46 -2.97
CA SER A 11 25.10 2.17 -2.41
C SER A 11 23.95 1.86 -3.36
N THR A 12 23.20 0.79 -3.08
CA THR A 12 21.79 0.76 -3.47
C THR A 12 21.21 1.99 -2.80
N SER A 13 21.06 3.06 -3.57
CA SER A 13 20.29 4.23 -3.16
C SER A 13 18.92 3.69 -2.76
N SER A 14 18.70 3.41 -1.47
CA SER A 14 17.38 3.17 -0.93
C SER A 14 16.67 4.52 -1.04
N VAL A 15 16.06 4.77 -2.19
CA VAL A 15 15.27 5.98 -2.38
C VAL A 15 14.11 5.83 -1.41
N VAL A 16 14.15 6.63 -0.35
CA VAL A 16 13.04 6.74 0.58
C VAL A 16 11.92 7.41 -0.21
N LEU A 17 10.83 6.69 -0.40
CA LEU A 17 9.63 7.22 -1.03
C LEU A 17 8.94 8.17 -0.06
N GLU A 18 8.26 9.18 -0.59
CA GLU A 18 7.32 9.96 0.22
C GLU A 18 6.22 9.01 0.74
N PRO A 19 5.74 9.16 1.99
CA PRO A 19 4.78 8.23 2.57
C PRO A 19 3.55 8.00 1.69
N GLU A 20 3.01 9.07 1.11
CA GLU A 20 1.84 9.01 0.23
C GLU A 20 2.12 8.19 -1.03
N VAL A 21 3.35 8.28 -1.56
CA VAL A 21 3.80 7.48 -2.70
C VAL A 21 3.96 6.02 -2.30
N ALA A 22 4.53 5.73 -1.13
CA ALA A 22 4.68 4.37 -0.63
C ALA A 22 3.32 3.69 -0.38
N ILE A 23 2.36 4.41 0.23
CA ILE A 23 1.00 3.93 0.43
C ILE A 23 0.31 3.64 -0.91
N ALA A 24 0.40 4.56 -1.88
CA ALA A 24 -0.19 4.36 -3.20
C ALA A 24 0.46 3.22 -3.98
N VAL A 25 1.76 2.98 -3.81
CA VAL A 25 2.45 1.81 -4.37
C VAL A 25 1.90 0.52 -3.75
N ILE A 26 1.73 0.44 -2.44
CA ILE A 26 1.18 -0.75 -1.77
C ILE A 26 -0.27 -0.99 -2.21
N GLY A 27 -1.10 0.05 -2.27
CA GLY A 27 -2.46 -0.05 -2.80
C GLY A 27 -2.50 -0.54 -4.25
N HIS A 28 -1.59 -0.05 -5.10
CA HIS A 28 -1.44 -0.55 -6.48
C HIS A 28 -1.09 -2.04 -6.52
N PHE A 29 -0.14 -2.50 -5.69
CA PHE A 29 0.22 -3.91 -5.61
C PHE A 29 -0.92 -4.78 -5.07
N SER A 30 -1.73 -4.23 -4.16
CA SER A 30 -2.93 -4.91 -3.62
C SER A 30 -3.97 -5.12 -4.71
N ALA A 31 -4.19 -4.10 -5.56
CA ALA A 31 -5.14 -4.16 -6.67
C ALA A 31 -4.77 -5.15 -7.78
N VAL A 32 -3.51 -5.62 -7.82
CA VAL A 32 -3.04 -6.62 -8.81
C VAL A 32 -2.57 -7.91 -8.17
N ALA A 33 -2.86 -8.13 -6.88
CA ALA A 33 -2.38 -9.28 -6.13
C ALA A 33 -2.95 -10.62 -6.66
N ASP A 34 -4.12 -10.58 -7.28
CA ASP A 34 -4.84 -11.73 -7.85
C ASP A 34 -4.42 -12.09 -9.29
N ASP A 35 -3.34 -11.48 -9.80
CA ASP A 35 -2.84 -11.61 -11.18
C ASP A 35 -3.83 -11.17 -12.29
N GLN A 36 -4.96 -10.54 -11.97
CA GLN A 36 -5.89 -10.04 -13.00
C GLN A 36 -5.44 -8.71 -13.64
N GLY A 37 -4.52 -8.01 -12.99
CA GLY A 37 -3.84 -6.81 -13.51
C GLY A 37 -4.74 -5.59 -13.61
N LEU A 38 -4.14 -4.39 -13.65
CA LEU A 38 -4.92 -3.16 -13.54
C LEU A 38 -5.82 -2.84 -14.73
N SER A 39 -7.14 -2.90 -14.56
CA SER A 39 -8.09 -2.27 -15.48
C SER A 39 -8.11 -0.74 -15.31
N ARG A 40 -8.63 -0.01 -16.31
CA ARG A 40 -8.82 1.45 -16.17
C ARG A 40 -9.77 1.82 -15.03
N THR A 41 -10.71 0.93 -14.73
CA THR A 41 -11.66 1.07 -13.61
C THR A 41 -10.90 1.06 -12.29
N GLU A 42 -9.91 0.19 -12.12
CA GLU A 42 -9.14 0.07 -10.88
C GLU A 42 -8.27 1.29 -10.55
N LYS A 43 -7.90 2.12 -11.53
CA LYS A 43 -7.20 3.40 -11.26
C LYS A 43 -8.11 4.42 -10.58
N TYR A 44 -9.38 4.45 -10.98
CA TYR A 44 -10.39 5.31 -10.36
C TYR A 44 -10.72 4.82 -8.96
N VAL A 45 -10.92 3.50 -8.83
CA VAL A 45 -11.11 2.83 -7.55
C VAL A 45 -9.97 3.15 -6.57
N LEU A 46 -8.70 2.99 -6.96
CA LEU A 46 -7.58 3.27 -6.06
C LEU A 46 -7.58 4.74 -5.58
N SER A 47 -7.93 5.70 -6.44
CA SER A 47 -7.97 7.11 -6.06
C SER A 47 -9.11 7.39 -5.07
N GLU A 48 -10.27 6.76 -5.26
CA GLU A 48 -11.41 6.84 -4.33
C GLU A 48 -11.08 6.19 -2.98
N MET A 49 -10.43 5.02 -2.99
CA MET A 49 -9.99 4.33 -1.78
C MET A 49 -8.92 5.13 -1.03
N LEU A 50 -7.99 5.78 -1.73
CA LEU A 50 -7.02 6.65 -1.07
C LEU A 50 -7.73 7.85 -0.44
N ALA A 51 -8.72 8.45 -1.10
CA ALA A 51 -9.44 9.62 -0.58
C ALA A 51 -10.23 9.36 0.71
N SER A 52 -10.60 8.10 1.01
CA SER A 52 -11.24 7.74 2.29
C SER A 52 -10.26 7.66 3.46
N ILE A 53 -8.96 7.73 3.19
CA ILE A 53 -7.90 7.70 4.20
C ILE A 53 -7.55 9.14 4.60
N SER A 54 -7.49 9.39 5.91
CA SER A 54 -7.24 10.71 6.50
C SER A 54 -6.00 11.44 5.94
N GLN A 55 -4.96 10.69 5.56
CA GLN A 55 -3.73 11.24 4.98
C GLN A 55 -3.94 11.87 3.60
N PHE A 56 -4.98 11.47 2.87
CA PHE A 56 -5.30 11.99 1.53
C PHE A 56 -6.53 12.88 1.51
N GLU A 57 -7.16 13.17 2.66
CA GLU A 57 -8.38 13.99 2.75
C GLU A 57 -8.25 15.36 2.05
N LYS A 58 -7.04 15.92 2.04
CA LYS A 58 -6.75 17.24 1.44
C LYS A 58 -6.26 17.18 0.00
N PHE A 59 -6.16 15.98 -0.59
CA PHE A 59 -5.69 15.84 -1.96
C PHE A 59 -6.75 16.35 -2.93
N SER A 60 -6.34 17.23 -3.85
CA SER A 60 -7.17 17.57 -5.00
C SER A 60 -7.07 16.48 -6.07
N GLN A 61 -8.00 16.48 -7.03
CA GLN A 61 -7.90 15.60 -8.22
C GLN A 61 -6.54 15.71 -8.91
N LYS A 62 -5.99 16.92 -9.01
CA LYS A 62 -4.67 17.17 -9.61
C LYS A 62 -3.53 16.55 -8.79
N ASP A 63 -3.68 16.44 -7.48
CA ASP A 63 -2.66 15.81 -6.62
C ASP A 63 -2.71 14.29 -6.75
N PHE A 64 -3.90 13.69 -6.87
CA PHE A 64 -4.06 12.28 -7.24
C PHE A 64 -3.48 11.96 -8.62
N GLU A 65 -3.68 12.83 -9.62
CA GLU A 65 -3.06 12.66 -10.95
C GLU A 65 -1.53 12.67 -10.89
N LYS A 66 -0.94 13.58 -10.10
CA LYS A 66 0.52 13.63 -9.88
C LYS A 66 1.02 12.40 -9.14
N LEU A 67 0.32 11.98 -8.08
CA LEU A 67 0.64 10.80 -7.30
C LEU A 67 0.63 9.55 -8.19
N THR A 68 -0.43 9.38 -8.95
CA THR A 68 -0.58 8.31 -9.95
C THR A 68 0.59 8.32 -10.94
N SER A 69 0.89 9.49 -11.50
CA SER A 69 2.01 9.64 -12.46
C SER A 69 3.37 9.28 -11.83
N LYS A 70 3.60 9.64 -10.56
CA LYS A 70 4.79 9.24 -9.81
C LYS A 70 4.86 7.72 -9.65
N VAL A 71 3.77 7.07 -9.23
CA VAL A 71 3.70 5.61 -9.04
C VAL A 71 4.00 4.87 -10.35
N TYR A 72 3.35 5.24 -11.45
CA TYR A 72 3.63 4.62 -12.76
C TYR A 72 5.08 4.86 -13.22
N GLY A 73 5.60 6.06 -13.01
CA GLY A 73 7.00 6.36 -13.32
C GLY A 73 8.00 5.53 -12.50
N LEU A 74 7.63 5.07 -11.30
CA LEU A 74 8.43 4.13 -10.50
C LEU A 74 8.29 2.70 -11.02
N LEU A 75 7.07 2.25 -11.34
CA LEU A 75 6.80 0.92 -11.89
C LEU A 75 7.53 0.67 -13.22
N GLU A 76 7.74 1.69 -14.03
CA GLU A 76 8.50 1.59 -15.29
C GLU A 76 10.01 1.47 -15.07
N LYS A 77 10.54 2.01 -13.95
CA LYS A 77 11.98 2.16 -13.72
C LYS A 77 12.56 1.16 -12.73
N THR A 78 11.71 0.60 -11.88
CA THR A 78 12.10 -0.25 -10.75
C THR A 78 11.42 -1.59 -10.88
N LYS A 79 12.12 -2.68 -10.54
CA LYS A 79 11.51 -3.99 -10.48
C LYS A 79 10.40 -4.00 -9.43
N ARG A 80 9.37 -4.81 -9.66
CA ARG A 80 8.18 -4.84 -8.81
C ARG A 80 8.52 -5.16 -7.36
N GLU A 81 9.33 -6.18 -7.15
CA GLU A 81 9.75 -6.65 -5.84
C GLU A 81 10.58 -5.58 -5.10
N ASP A 82 11.57 -5.01 -5.79
CA ASP A 82 12.41 -3.95 -5.25
C ASP A 82 11.58 -2.70 -4.87
N LEU A 83 10.54 -2.39 -5.64
CA LEU A 83 9.67 -1.24 -5.39
C LEU A 83 8.74 -1.47 -4.19
N PHE A 84 8.18 -2.67 -4.07
CA PHE A 84 7.36 -3.04 -2.92
C PHE A 84 8.17 -3.01 -1.62
N GLU A 85 9.39 -3.59 -1.62
CA GLU A 85 10.29 -3.53 -0.47
C GLU A 85 10.66 -2.08 -0.11
N GLN A 86 10.92 -1.23 -1.10
CA GLN A 86 11.19 0.20 -0.89
C GLN A 86 9.99 0.93 -0.29
N ALA A 87 8.77 0.61 -0.72
CA ALA A 87 7.56 1.20 -0.16
C ALA A 87 7.42 0.84 1.32
N ILE A 88 7.51 -0.45 1.67
CA ILE A 88 7.47 -0.91 3.07
C ILE A 88 8.56 -0.22 3.91
N ALA A 89 9.79 -0.15 3.41
CA ALA A 89 10.90 0.47 4.12
C ALA A 89 10.75 1.99 4.31
N SER A 90 9.92 2.65 3.51
CA SER A 90 9.68 4.09 3.57
C SER A 90 8.61 4.48 4.61
N LEU A 91 7.81 3.53 5.10
CA LEU A 91 6.77 3.76 6.12
C LEU A 91 7.38 3.62 7.52
N LEU A 92 7.96 4.71 8.00
CA LEU A 92 8.74 4.72 9.25
C LEU A 92 7.87 4.77 10.51
N ASP A 93 6.76 5.50 10.47
CA ASP A 93 5.81 5.66 11.56
C ASP A 93 4.62 4.69 11.45
N THR A 94 3.93 4.52 12.58
CA THR A 94 2.80 3.60 12.70
C THR A 94 1.61 4.04 11.86
N ASP A 95 1.30 5.34 11.82
CA ASP A 95 0.12 5.85 11.13
C ASP A 95 0.21 5.61 9.62
N ASN A 96 1.38 5.81 9.03
CA ASN A 96 1.62 5.53 7.61
C ASN A 96 1.59 4.02 7.28
N ARG A 97 2.03 3.16 8.22
CA ARG A 97 1.91 1.70 8.06
C ARG A 97 0.45 1.26 8.11
N GLU A 98 -0.30 1.75 9.09
CA GLU A 98 -1.71 1.43 9.21
C GLU A 98 -2.50 1.94 8.02
N ALA A 99 -2.22 3.16 7.54
CA ALA A 99 -2.85 3.68 6.32
C ALA A 99 -2.54 2.84 5.07
N ALA A 100 -1.30 2.36 4.90
CA ALA A 100 -0.98 1.44 3.82
C ALA A 100 -1.76 0.13 3.92
N TYR A 101 -1.93 -0.39 5.14
CA TYR A 101 -2.71 -1.60 5.40
C TYR A 101 -4.20 -1.38 5.13
N ILE A 102 -4.77 -0.27 5.61
CA ILE A 102 -6.16 0.15 5.33
C ILE A 102 -6.38 0.28 3.82
N THR A 103 -5.46 0.92 3.09
CA THR A 103 -5.53 1.04 1.63
C THR A 103 -5.62 -0.34 0.98
N ALA A 104 -4.77 -1.27 1.39
CA ALA A 104 -4.76 -2.62 0.83
C ALA A 104 -6.07 -3.37 1.11
N LEU A 105 -6.61 -3.26 2.33
CA LEU A 105 -7.89 -3.85 2.69
C LEU A 105 -9.05 -3.27 1.87
N LEU A 106 -9.14 -1.94 1.73
CA LEU A 106 -10.19 -1.28 0.95
C LEU A 106 -10.12 -1.64 -0.54
N VAL A 107 -8.92 -1.84 -1.06
CA VAL A 107 -8.71 -2.24 -2.46
C VAL A 107 -9.08 -3.70 -2.69
N VAL A 108 -8.65 -4.60 -1.81
CA VAL A 108 -8.89 -6.04 -1.91
C VAL A 108 -10.33 -6.40 -1.57
N GLY A 109 -10.90 -5.74 -0.57
CA GLY A 109 -12.26 -5.95 -0.07
C GLY A 109 -13.25 -4.95 -0.63
N ILE A 110 -13.11 -4.57 -1.91
CA ILE A 110 -14.04 -3.65 -2.57
C ILE A 110 -15.50 -4.14 -2.54
N ASP A 111 -15.70 -5.45 -2.47
CA ASP A 111 -17.01 -6.11 -2.36
C ASP A 111 -17.44 -6.28 -0.89
N ASP A 112 -17.03 -5.36 -0.01
CA ASP A 112 -17.31 -5.32 1.44
C ASP A 112 -16.78 -6.53 2.26
N GLU A 113 -16.02 -7.43 1.65
CA GLU A 113 -15.28 -8.50 2.34
C GLU A 113 -13.93 -8.80 1.69
N VAL A 114 -12.93 -9.18 2.48
CA VAL A 114 -11.63 -9.64 1.96
C VAL A 114 -11.75 -11.08 1.45
N PRO A 115 -11.58 -11.34 0.13
CA PRO A 115 -11.71 -12.69 -0.41
C PRO A 115 -10.72 -13.67 0.22
N LYS A 116 -11.13 -14.93 0.40
CA LYS A 116 -10.27 -15.99 0.97
C LYS A 116 -8.96 -16.18 0.19
N THR A 117 -8.98 -15.93 -1.11
CA THR A 117 -7.79 -16.00 -1.98
C THR A 117 -6.73 -14.96 -1.61
N GLU A 118 -7.16 -13.81 -1.08
CA GLU A 118 -6.29 -12.68 -0.73
C GLU A 118 -5.85 -12.66 0.73
N GLN A 119 -6.42 -13.51 1.58
CA GLN A 119 -6.06 -13.59 3.01
C GLN A 119 -4.55 -13.79 3.23
N ASN A 120 -3.91 -14.63 2.42
CA ASN A 120 -2.45 -14.83 2.50
C ASN A 120 -1.66 -13.57 2.14
N TYR A 121 -2.13 -12.80 1.16
CA TYR A 121 -1.52 -11.52 0.78
C TYR A 121 -1.63 -10.52 1.93
N ILE A 122 -2.83 -10.35 2.49
CA ILE A 122 -3.12 -9.43 3.59
C ILE A 122 -2.32 -9.78 4.84
N SER A 123 -2.25 -11.06 5.24
CA SER A 123 -1.43 -11.48 6.40
C SER A 123 0.06 -11.20 6.21
N LYS A 124 0.61 -11.45 5.01
CA LYS A 124 2.02 -11.13 4.72
C LYS A 124 2.28 -9.64 4.72
N LEU A 125 1.35 -8.84 4.19
CA LEU A 125 1.45 -7.39 4.21
C LEU A 125 1.43 -6.86 5.64
N GLN A 126 0.53 -7.38 6.49
CA GLN A 126 0.47 -7.06 7.92
C GLN A 126 1.82 -7.30 8.61
N GLU A 127 2.42 -8.48 8.41
CA GLU A 127 3.72 -8.83 8.98
C GLU A 127 4.83 -7.90 8.47
N ALA A 128 4.86 -7.62 7.17
CA ALA A 128 5.85 -6.73 6.56
C ALA A 128 5.76 -5.30 7.10
N LEU A 129 4.53 -4.81 7.33
CA LEU A 129 4.25 -3.52 7.96
C LEU A 129 4.44 -3.53 9.48
N LYS A 130 4.72 -4.70 10.09
CA LYS A 130 4.91 -4.87 11.52
C LYS A 130 3.70 -4.42 12.34
N ILE A 131 2.51 -4.69 11.82
CA ILE A 131 1.24 -4.46 12.53
C ILE A 131 0.93 -5.72 13.34
N SER A 132 0.67 -5.55 14.64
CA SER A 132 0.30 -6.68 15.50
C SER A 132 -1.06 -7.26 15.11
N ASP A 133 -1.26 -8.57 15.28
CA ASP A 133 -2.53 -9.26 14.97
C ASP A 133 -3.74 -8.56 15.60
N LYS A 134 -3.62 -8.16 16.88
CA LYS A 134 -4.68 -7.43 17.58
C LYS A 134 -5.05 -6.13 16.85
N ARG A 135 -4.05 -5.33 16.47
CA ARG A 135 -4.27 -4.06 15.77
C ARG A 135 -4.80 -4.27 14.36
N ALA A 136 -4.33 -5.30 13.66
CA ALA A 136 -4.83 -5.66 12.34
C ALA A 136 -6.31 -6.04 12.40
N GLN A 137 -6.72 -6.81 13.40
CA GLN A 137 -8.12 -7.15 13.63
C GLN A 137 -8.96 -5.92 13.94
N GLU A 138 -8.51 -5.03 14.82
CA GLU A 138 -9.20 -3.75 15.11
C GLU A 138 -9.42 -2.90 13.85
N ILE A 139 -8.45 -2.90 12.93
CA ILE A 139 -8.55 -2.18 11.65
C ILE A 139 -9.57 -2.86 10.72
N ILE A 140 -9.50 -4.19 10.59
CA ILE A 140 -10.44 -4.97 9.77
C ILE A 140 -11.86 -4.76 10.27
N ASP A 141 -12.08 -4.90 11.57
CA ASP A 141 -13.38 -4.66 12.21
C ASP A 141 -13.82 -3.21 11.98
N GLY A 142 -12.92 -2.23 12.06
CA GLY A 142 -13.28 -0.83 11.79
C GLY A 142 -13.67 -0.53 10.34
N ILE A 143 -13.23 -1.33 9.37
CA ILE A 143 -13.52 -1.14 7.94
C ILE A 143 -14.74 -1.96 7.51
N PHE A 144 -14.83 -3.21 7.96
CA PHE A 144 -15.81 -4.19 7.48
C PHE A 144 -16.83 -4.60 8.55
N ALA A 145 -16.83 -3.98 9.74
CA ALA A 145 -17.96 -4.18 10.64
C ALA A 145 -19.22 -3.69 9.93
N GLU A 146 -20.12 -4.63 9.65
CA GLU A 146 -21.51 -4.32 9.38
C GLU A 146 -22.03 -3.47 10.55
N ASP A 147 -22.74 -2.36 10.28
CA ASP A 147 -23.58 -1.67 11.27
C ASP A 147 -24.66 -2.66 11.78
N GLY A 148 -24.26 -3.59 12.64
CA GLY A 148 -24.93 -4.88 12.78
C GLY A 148 -25.03 -5.43 14.21
N GLU A 149 -24.80 -4.61 15.24
CA GLU A 149 -25.22 -4.95 16.61
C GLU A 149 -25.93 -3.78 17.31
N GLU A 150 -27.07 -3.36 16.76
CA GLU A 150 -28.23 -2.97 17.57
C GLU A 150 -29.21 -4.16 17.65
N GLU A 151 -28.86 -5.23 18.38
CA GLU A 151 -29.83 -6.23 18.86
C GLU A 151 -29.70 -6.46 20.37
N TYR A 152 -30.65 -5.86 21.09
CA TYR A 152 -31.19 -6.21 22.43
C TYR A 152 -30.31 -6.08 23.69
N GLY A 153 -30.62 -5.01 24.45
CA GLY A 153 -30.54 -4.96 25.92
C GLY A 153 -31.77 -4.28 26.50
#